data_AF-A0A3C1RPH4-F1
#
_entry.id   AF-A0A3C1RPH4-F1
#
_cell.length_a   1.000
_cell.length_b   1.000
_cell.length_c   1.000
_cell.angle_alpha   90.00
_cell.angle_beta   90.00
_cell.angle_gamma   90.00
#
_symmetry.space_group_name_H-M   'P 1'
#
loop_
_entity.id
_entity.type
_entity.pdbx_description
1 polymer ?
#
loop_
_entity_poly.entity_id
_entity_poly.type
_entity_poly.pdbx_seq_one_letter_code
_entity_poly.pdbx_strand_id
1 'polypeptide(L)'
;MLIQTPDWVKHAVFYQIFPDRFAQAAIPRKTLLKSDRWEPWDLPPSLQGYKGGNLWGVIEQLDYLQDLGINAIYFTPIFQSACNHRYHTHDYYQIDPILGGNTAFQELLDAAHQRQIKIVLDGVFNHASRGFFQFHDILENGPHSPWLDWFKIEGWPLSAYDGSQPANYVGWAGNRALPQFNHDHPDVREYIMEIAEYW
;
A
#
# COMPACT_ATOMS: atom_id res chain seq x y z
N MET A 1 33.07 -1.14 -11.73
CA MET A 1 32.27 -2.16 -11.02
C MET A 1 31.45 -2.90 -12.07
N LEU A 2 31.45 -4.24 -12.08
CA LEU A 2 30.60 -5.02 -13.00
C LEU A 2 29.16 -5.02 -12.48
N ILE A 3 28.18 -4.87 -13.38
CA ILE A 3 26.75 -4.87 -13.01
C ILE A 3 26.35 -6.26 -12.55
N GLN A 4 25.69 -6.34 -11.39
CA GLN A 4 25.10 -7.57 -10.86
C GLN A 4 23.62 -7.35 -10.60
N THR A 5 22.80 -8.35 -10.92
CA THR A 5 21.36 -8.38 -10.66
C THR A 5 20.98 -9.72 -10.06
N PRO A 6 19.91 -9.83 -9.26
CA PRO A 6 19.54 -11.10 -8.64
C PRO A 6 19.36 -12.22 -9.67
N ASP A 7 20.06 -13.34 -9.49
CA ASP A 7 20.03 -14.46 -10.44
C ASP A 7 18.72 -15.22 -10.43
N TRP A 8 18.04 -15.30 -9.28
CA TRP A 8 16.76 -15.99 -9.16
C TRP A 8 15.68 -15.36 -10.05
N VAL A 9 15.72 -14.03 -10.24
CA VAL A 9 14.76 -13.28 -11.07
C VAL A 9 14.84 -13.72 -12.54
N LYS A 10 16.03 -14.07 -13.03
CA LYS A 10 16.26 -14.50 -14.42
C LYS A 10 15.55 -15.83 -14.75
N HIS A 11 15.15 -16.57 -13.73
CA HIS A 11 14.51 -17.88 -13.82
C HIS A 11 13.12 -17.87 -13.16
N ALA A 12 12.61 -16.68 -12.82
CA ALA A 12 11.34 -16.52 -12.15
C ALA A 12 10.19 -16.37 -13.15
N VAL A 13 9.02 -16.89 -12.76
CA VAL A 13 7.73 -16.61 -13.39
C VAL A 13 6.92 -15.82 -12.38
N PHE A 14 6.76 -14.53 -12.65
CA PHE A 14 6.05 -13.61 -11.78
C PHE A 14 4.54 -13.66 -12.01
N TYR A 15 3.78 -13.48 -10.93
CA TYR A 15 2.33 -13.30 -10.97
C TYR A 15 1.91 -12.05 -10.19
N GLN A 16 1.24 -11.11 -10.86
CA GLN A 16 0.70 -9.92 -10.20
C GLN A 16 -0.58 -10.26 -9.46
N ILE A 17 -0.70 -9.82 -8.21
CA ILE A 17 -1.93 -9.94 -7.45
C ILE A 17 -2.42 -8.54 -7.02
N PHE A 18 -3.70 -8.28 -7.28
CA PHE A 18 -4.47 -7.22 -6.62
C PHE A 18 -5.23 -7.84 -5.43
N PRO A 19 -4.77 -7.69 -4.18
CA PRO A 19 -5.22 -8.55 -3.07
C PRO A 19 -6.70 -8.46 -2.75
N ASP A 20 -7.28 -7.26 -2.78
CA ASP A 20 -8.70 -7.04 -2.46
C ASP A 20 -9.66 -7.65 -3.51
N ARG A 21 -9.14 -8.20 -4.63
CA ARG A 21 -9.92 -8.82 -5.72
C ARG A 21 -9.49 -10.23 -6.10
N PHE A 22 -8.47 -10.77 -5.43
CA PHE A 22 -7.90 -12.05 -5.83
C PHE A 22 -8.63 -13.24 -5.20
N ALA A 23 -8.67 -13.30 -3.87
CA ALA A 23 -9.34 -14.36 -3.15
C ALA A 23 -9.79 -13.88 -1.76
N GLN A 24 -10.99 -14.29 -1.36
CA GLN A 24 -11.49 -14.17 0.01
C GLN A 24 -11.16 -15.48 0.74
N ALA A 25 -10.62 -15.39 1.96
CA ALA A 25 -10.43 -16.57 2.79
C ALA A 25 -11.77 -17.27 3.06
N ALA A 26 -11.81 -18.59 2.81
CA ALA A 26 -12.96 -19.42 3.13
C ALA A 26 -13.10 -19.62 4.64
N ILE A 27 -11.99 -19.59 5.38
CA ILE A 27 -11.98 -19.76 6.84
C ILE A 27 -12.22 -18.40 7.51
N PRO A 28 -13.27 -18.26 8.35
CA PRO A 28 -13.49 -17.03 9.10
C PRO A 28 -12.33 -16.74 10.05
N ARG A 29 -11.58 -15.67 9.76
CA ARG A 29 -10.51 -15.17 10.64
C ARG A 29 -11.04 -13.96 11.43
N LYS A 30 -10.54 -13.76 12.66
CA LYS A 30 -10.79 -12.52 13.41
C LYS A 30 -10.09 -11.37 12.71
N THR A 31 -10.83 -10.62 11.89
CA THR A 31 -10.40 -9.32 11.38
C THR A 31 -10.87 -8.22 12.33
N LEU A 32 -10.21 -7.05 12.27
CA LEU A 32 -10.53 -5.91 13.13
C LEU A 32 -11.95 -5.38 12.90
N LEU A 33 -12.49 -5.58 11.70
CA LEU A 33 -13.78 -5.07 11.26
C LEU A 33 -14.53 -6.15 10.46
N LYS A 34 -15.73 -6.54 10.91
CA LYS A 34 -16.74 -7.12 10.03
C LYS A 34 -17.46 -5.96 9.37
N SER A 35 -17.24 -5.76 8.08
CA SER A 35 -18.08 -4.88 7.27
C SER A 35 -19.06 -5.74 6.50
N ASP A 36 -20.35 -5.42 6.57
CA ASP A 36 -21.40 -6.08 5.77
C ASP A 36 -21.62 -5.37 4.42
N ARG A 37 -20.77 -4.38 4.08
CA ARG A 37 -20.95 -3.48 2.91
C ARG A 37 -19.90 -3.66 1.82
N TRP A 38 -19.32 -4.85 1.71
CA TRP A 38 -18.50 -5.18 0.54
C TRP A 38 -19.40 -5.32 -0.67
N GLU A 39 -18.88 -4.97 -1.84
CA GLU A 39 -19.57 -5.29 -3.07
C GLU A 39 -19.62 -6.81 -3.25
N PRO A 40 -20.72 -7.34 -3.81
CA PRO A 40 -20.79 -8.74 -4.21
C PRO A 40 -19.60 -9.11 -5.11
N TRP A 41 -19.02 -10.29 -4.85
CA TRP A 41 -17.79 -10.76 -5.51
C TRP A 41 -17.96 -10.92 -7.03
N ASP A 42 -19.15 -11.32 -7.46
CA ASP A 42 -19.55 -11.59 -8.84
C ASP A 42 -19.80 -10.34 -9.68
N LEU A 43 -19.97 -9.17 -9.05
CA LEU A 43 -20.17 -7.92 -9.77
C LEU A 43 -18.84 -7.33 -10.26
N PRO A 44 -18.82 -6.58 -11.38
CA PRO A 44 -17.66 -5.79 -11.78
C PRO A 44 -17.18 -4.86 -10.65
N PRO A 45 -15.87 -4.65 -10.47
CA PRO A 45 -15.37 -3.68 -9.48
C PRO A 45 -15.81 -2.26 -9.81
N SER A 46 -16.30 -1.53 -8.80
CA SER A 46 -16.40 -0.07 -8.90
C SER A 46 -15.09 0.62 -8.49
N LEU A 47 -15.02 1.94 -8.71
CA LEU A 47 -13.85 2.74 -8.38
C LEU A 47 -13.55 2.77 -6.87
N GLN A 48 -14.57 2.80 -6.00
CA GLN A 48 -14.38 2.92 -4.54
C GLN A 48 -14.82 1.68 -3.75
N GLY A 49 -15.57 0.77 -4.35
CA GLY A 49 -16.08 -0.41 -3.66
C GLY A 49 -14.96 -1.35 -3.25
N TYR A 50 -15.09 -1.97 -2.09
CA TYR A 50 -14.22 -3.07 -1.66
C TYR A 50 -14.88 -4.41 -2.01
N LYS A 51 -14.11 -5.47 -2.29
CA LYS A 51 -14.68 -6.80 -2.60
C LYS A 51 -14.39 -7.86 -1.55
N GLY A 52 -13.40 -7.72 -0.68
CA GLY A 52 -13.22 -8.67 0.44
C GLY A 52 -11.96 -9.49 0.38
N GLY A 53 -11.20 -9.37 -0.72
CA GLY A 53 -10.00 -10.16 -0.89
C GLY A 53 -8.96 -9.82 0.19
N ASN A 54 -8.22 -10.81 0.65
CA ASN A 54 -7.27 -10.65 1.75
C ASN A 54 -6.10 -11.63 1.62
N LEU A 55 -5.04 -11.41 2.42
CA LEU A 55 -3.81 -12.22 2.31
C LEU A 55 -4.03 -13.68 2.72
N TRP A 56 -4.99 -13.95 3.61
CA TRP A 56 -5.41 -15.32 3.93
C TRP A 56 -5.97 -16.05 2.70
N GLY A 57 -6.80 -15.38 1.90
CA GLY A 57 -7.27 -15.90 0.63
C GLY A 57 -6.12 -16.20 -0.34
N VAL A 58 -5.07 -15.37 -0.35
CA VAL A 58 -3.87 -15.64 -1.16
C VAL A 58 -3.17 -16.92 -0.68
N ILE A 59 -3.02 -17.12 0.63
CA ILE A 59 -2.43 -18.35 1.20
C ILE A 59 -3.22 -19.59 0.75
N GLU A 60 -4.55 -19.53 0.81
CA GLU A 60 -5.43 -20.63 0.39
C GLU A 60 -5.32 -20.95 -1.12
N GLN A 61 -4.76 -20.04 -1.92
CA GLN A 61 -4.54 -20.22 -3.36
C GLN A 61 -3.08 -20.52 -3.74
N LEU A 62 -2.17 -20.70 -2.78
CA LEU A 62 -0.76 -20.98 -3.08
C LEU A 62 -0.58 -22.29 -3.86
N ASP A 63 -1.42 -23.30 -3.62
CA ASP A 63 -1.37 -24.57 -4.35
C ASP A 63 -1.75 -24.34 -5.84
N TYR A 64 -2.80 -23.55 -6.11
CA TYR A 64 -3.16 -23.13 -7.46
C TYR A 64 -2.01 -22.37 -8.17
N LEU A 65 -1.38 -21.42 -7.47
CA LEU A 65 -0.28 -20.63 -8.03
C LEU A 65 0.95 -21.51 -8.32
N GLN A 66 1.26 -22.45 -7.44
CA GLN A 66 2.36 -23.38 -7.63
C GLN A 66 2.09 -24.35 -8.78
N ASP A 67 0.87 -24.88 -8.90
CA ASP A 67 0.45 -25.75 -10.01
C ASP A 67 0.52 -25.03 -11.37
N LEU A 68 0.24 -23.72 -11.38
CA LEU A 68 0.41 -22.87 -12.56
C LEU A 68 1.89 -22.69 -12.95
N GLY A 69 2.83 -23.00 -12.04
CA GLY A 69 4.27 -22.85 -12.23
C GLY A 69 4.83 -21.50 -11.77
N ILE A 70 4.06 -20.73 -10.99
CA ILE A 70 4.50 -19.44 -10.43
C ILE A 70 5.48 -19.68 -9.29
N ASN A 71 6.59 -18.94 -9.30
CA ASN A 71 7.60 -18.97 -8.24
C ASN A 71 7.94 -17.57 -7.69
N ALA A 72 7.23 -16.53 -8.13
CA ALA A 72 7.29 -15.20 -7.54
C ALA A 72 5.94 -14.49 -7.64
N ILE A 73 5.50 -13.86 -6.57
CA ILE A 73 4.30 -13.04 -6.52
C ILE A 73 4.72 -11.59 -6.29
N TYR A 74 4.10 -10.66 -7.01
CA TYR A 74 4.19 -9.24 -6.67
C TYR A 74 2.80 -8.65 -6.46
N PHE A 75 2.66 -7.86 -5.40
CA PHE A 75 1.38 -7.24 -5.06
C PHE A 75 1.31 -5.81 -5.59
N THR A 76 0.09 -5.32 -5.82
CA THR A 76 -0.18 -3.87 -5.69
C THR A 76 0.02 -3.43 -4.23
N PRO A 77 -0.11 -2.14 -3.87
CA PRO A 77 0.16 -1.70 -2.50
C PRO A 77 -0.71 -2.44 -1.48
N ILE A 78 -0.10 -2.85 -0.37
CA ILE A 78 -0.77 -3.57 0.73
C ILE A 78 -0.66 -2.87 2.07
N PHE A 79 0.15 -1.82 2.16
CA PHE A 79 0.25 -0.97 3.35
C PHE A 79 -1.09 -0.30 3.66
N GLN A 80 -1.24 0.09 4.93
CA GLN A 80 -2.48 0.65 5.45
C GLN A 80 -2.91 1.85 4.63
N SER A 81 -4.16 1.84 4.15
CA SER A 81 -4.71 2.94 3.37
C SER A 81 -6.24 2.93 3.36
N ALA A 82 -6.84 4.12 3.33
CA ALA A 82 -8.29 4.30 3.32
C ALA A 82 -8.95 4.04 1.94
N CYS A 83 -8.18 3.74 0.89
CA CYS A 83 -8.71 3.45 -0.45
C CYS A 83 -8.61 1.96 -0.80
N ASN A 84 -9.58 1.46 -1.56
CA ASN A 84 -9.68 0.06 -2.01
C ASN A 84 -8.52 -0.40 -2.91
N HIS A 85 -7.76 0.52 -3.49
CA HIS A 85 -6.56 0.26 -4.29
C HIS A 85 -5.25 0.58 -3.56
N ARG A 86 -5.30 1.09 -2.32
CA ARG A 86 -4.19 1.30 -1.38
C ARG A 86 -3.04 2.23 -1.76
N TYR A 87 -3.07 2.87 -2.92
CA TYR A 87 -2.08 3.88 -3.32
C TYR A 87 -2.08 5.16 -2.46
N HIS A 88 -3.02 5.32 -1.54
CA HIS A 88 -3.08 6.47 -0.63
C HIS A 88 -2.55 6.05 0.75
N THR A 89 -1.24 5.82 0.86
CA THR A 89 -0.67 5.26 2.11
C THR A 89 -0.96 6.13 3.33
N HIS A 90 -1.45 5.49 4.38
CA HIS A 90 -1.68 6.08 5.70
C HIS A 90 -0.51 5.73 6.64
N ASP A 91 -0.06 4.48 6.62
CA ASP A 91 1.09 3.99 7.39
C ASP A 91 1.84 2.92 6.59
N TYR A 92 3.15 3.11 6.39
CA TYR A 92 4.01 2.18 5.66
C TYR A 92 4.48 0.99 6.52
N TYR A 93 4.39 1.08 7.85
CA TYR A 93 4.85 0.03 8.78
C TYR A 93 3.74 -0.96 9.18
N GLN A 94 2.52 -0.73 8.68
CA GLN A 94 1.38 -1.59 8.88
C GLN A 94 0.83 -2.03 7.54
N ILE A 95 0.70 -3.35 7.34
CA ILE A 95 -0.19 -3.91 6.33
C ILE A 95 -1.62 -3.55 6.70
N ASP A 96 -2.43 -3.29 5.70
CA ASP A 96 -3.80 -2.85 5.93
C ASP A 96 -4.61 -3.88 6.76
N PRO A 97 -5.32 -3.44 7.81
CA PRO A 97 -6.12 -4.32 8.66
C PRO A 97 -7.18 -5.11 7.91
N ILE A 98 -7.71 -4.58 6.81
CA ILE A 98 -8.71 -5.23 5.96
C ILE A 98 -8.09 -6.44 5.22
N LEU A 99 -6.81 -6.37 4.86
CA LEU A 99 -6.08 -7.50 4.27
C LEU A 99 -5.61 -8.53 5.30
N GLY A 100 -5.77 -8.22 6.59
CA GLY A 100 -5.36 -9.07 7.71
C GLY A 100 -4.13 -8.58 8.48
N GLY A 101 -3.57 -7.43 8.13
CA GLY A 101 -2.45 -6.82 8.85
C GLY A 101 -1.14 -7.61 8.79
N ASN A 102 -0.16 -7.18 9.60
CA ASN A 102 1.19 -7.77 9.59
C ASN A 102 1.16 -9.27 9.93
N THR A 103 0.21 -9.71 10.75
CA THR A 103 0.00 -11.13 11.06
C THR A 103 -0.33 -11.94 9.80
N ALA A 104 -1.23 -11.45 8.95
CA ALA A 104 -1.57 -12.13 7.71
C ALA A 104 -0.45 -12.15 6.70
N PHE A 105 0.32 -11.08 6.65
CA PHE A 105 1.48 -11.02 5.79
C PHE A 105 2.60 -11.95 6.24
N GLN A 106 2.86 -12.07 7.55
CA GLN A 106 3.86 -12.99 8.07
C GLN A 106 3.52 -14.45 7.76
N GLU A 107 2.28 -14.89 8.03
CA GLU A 107 1.87 -16.26 7.70
C GLU A 107 1.94 -16.51 6.17
N LEU A 108 1.65 -15.50 5.33
CA LEU A 108 1.80 -15.60 3.88
C LEU A 108 3.26 -15.75 3.46
N LEU A 109 4.16 -14.93 4.01
CA LEU A 109 5.60 -15.04 3.75
C LEU A 109 6.10 -16.44 4.10
N ASP A 110 5.74 -16.95 5.27
CA ASP A 110 6.15 -18.29 5.72
C ASP A 110 5.62 -19.38 4.77
N ALA A 111 4.34 -19.33 4.42
CA ALA A 111 3.71 -20.31 3.54
C ALA A 111 4.25 -20.27 2.09
N ALA A 112 4.52 -19.09 1.56
CA ALA A 112 5.09 -18.89 0.22
C ALA A 112 6.56 -19.33 0.16
N HIS A 113 7.37 -18.95 1.15
CA HIS A 113 8.78 -19.30 1.19
C HIS A 113 9.01 -20.81 1.40
N GLN A 114 8.14 -21.49 2.16
CA GLN A 114 8.15 -22.96 2.25
C GLN A 114 7.96 -23.63 0.88
N ARG A 115 7.24 -22.98 -0.04
CA ARG A 115 7.03 -23.40 -1.43
C ARG A 115 8.05 -22.86 -2.42
N GLN A 116 9.10 -22.19 -1.93
CA GLN A 116 10.09 -21.48 -2.76
C GLN A 116 9.52 -20.36 -3.64
N ILE A 117 8.35 -19.81 -3.27
CA ILE A 117 7.73 -18.68 -3.94
C ILE A 117 8.24 -17.37 -3.31
N LYS A 118 8.83 -16.48 -4.11
CA LYS A 118 9.29 -15.16 -3.64
C LYS A 118 8.15 -14.15 -3.60
N ILE A 119 8.22 -13.18 -2.69
CA ILE A 119 7.25 -12.09 -2.58
C ILE A 119 7.95 -10.75 -2.85
N VAL A 120 7.33 -9.90 -3.66
CA VAL A 120 7.76 -8.51 -3.92
C VAL A 120 6.61 -7.56 -3.59
N LEU A 121 6.91 -6.46 -2.89
CA LEU A 121 5.95 -5.44 -2.50
C LEU A 121 6.06 -4.19 -3.38
N ASP A 122 4.95 -3.47 -3.50
CA ASP A 122 4.87 -2.19 -4.19
C ASP A 122 5.12 -1.03 -3.22
N GLY A 123 6.28 -0.37 -3.37
CA GLY A 123 6.71 0.77 -2.58
C GLY A 123 6.24 2.10 -3.17
N VAL A 124 5.13 2.64 -2.67
CA VAL A 124 4.57 3.92 -3.13
C VAL A 124 5.25 5.09 -2.42
N PHE A 125 6.44 5.49 -2.86
CA PHE A 125 7.27 6.48 -2.15
C PHE A 125 7.25 7.89 -2.74
N ASN A 126 6.51 8.12 -3.82
CA ASN A 126 6.40 9.45 -4.42
C ASN A 126 5.44 10.38 -3.64
N HIS A 127 4.39 9.80 -3.06
CA HIS A 127 3.33 10.49 -2.34
C HIS A 127 2.74 9.59 -1.26
N ALA A 128 2.03 10.19 -0.32
CA ALA A 128 1.26 9.47 0.70
C ALA A 128 -0.23 9.85 0.62
N SER A 129 -0.94 9.84 1.74
CA SER A 129 -2.33 10.29 1.87
C SER A 129 -2.47 11.48 2.80
N ARG A 130 -3.66 12.07 2.81
CA ARG A 130 -4.03 13.13 3.77
C ARG A 130 -4.02 12.69 5.23
N GLY A 131 -4.12 11.38 5.49
CA GLY A 131 -4.06 10.81 6.85
C GLY A 131 -2.66 10.36 7.26
N PHE A 132 -1.67 10.45 6.37
CA PHE A 132 -0.29 10.14 6.71
C PHE A 132 0.22 11.10 7.79
N PHE A 133 0.80 10.58 8.87
CA PHE A 133 1.01 11.31 10.12
C PHE A 133 1.62 12.71 9.95
N GLN A 134 2.75 12.82 9.24
CA GLN A 134 3.45 14.07 9.03
C GLN A 134 2.64 15.06 8.19
N PHE A 135 1.85 14.57 7.23
CA PHE A 135 0.95 15.44 6.45
C PHE A 135 -0.27 15.85 7.27
N HIS A 136 -0.83 14.93 8.06
CA HIS A 136 -1.95 15.22 8.94
C HIS A 136 -1.58 16.30 9.96
N ASP A 137 -0.37 16.26 10.52
CA ASP A 137 0.09 17.31 11.42
C ASP A 137 0.13 18.70 10.75
N ILE A 138 0.56 18.79 9.49
CA ILE A 138 0.50 20.04 8.71
C ILE A 138 -0.95 20.53 8.57
N LEU A 139 -1.91 19.62 8.39
CA LEU A 139 -3.33 19.99 8.31
C LEU A 139 -3.87 20.54 9.64
N GLU A 140 -3.40 20.00 10.78
CA GLU A 140 -3.83 20.42 12.11
C GLU A 140 -3.13 21.71 12.60
N ASN A 141 -1.82 21.83 12.35
CA ASN A 141 -0.98 22.90 12.91
C ASN A 141 -0.64 24.01 11.90
N GLY A 142 -0.95 23.79 10.63
CA GLY A 142 -0.70 24.76 9.58
C GLY A 142 0.76 25.20 9.50
N PRO A 143 1.05 26.52 9.38
CA PRO A 143 2.42 27.05 9.30
C PRO A 143 3.32 26.74 10.50
N HIS A 144 2.79 26.18 11.59
CA HIS A 144 3.53 25.87 12.79
C HIS A 144 3.98 24.40 12.88
N SER A 145 3.59 23.56 11.91
CA SER A 145 3.99 22.17 11.87
C SER A 145 5.51 22.02 11.71
N PRO A 146 6.17 21.09 12.43
CA PRO A 146 7.59 20.82 12.23
C PRO A 146 7.88 20.03 10.94
N TRP A 147 6.84 19.55 10.24
CA TRP A 147 6.99 18.72 9.04
C TRP A 147 6.74 19.48 7.73
N LEU A 148 6.65 20.82 7.75
CA LEU A 148 6.33 21.61 6.55
C LEU A 148 7.19 21.25 5.33
N ASP A 149 8.49 21.12 5.54
CA ASP A 149 9.45 20.85 4.46
C ASP A 149 9.48 19.37 4.04
N TRP A 150 8.69 18.49 4.67
CA TRP A 150 8.51 17.10 4.22
C TRP A 150 7.62 17.00 2.97
N PHE A 151 6.84 18.04 2.68
CA PHE A 151 5.91 18.09 1.55
C PHE A 151 6.10 19.35 0.75
N LYS A 152 5.58 19.35 -0.49
CA LYS A 152 5.66 20.49 -1.39
C LYS A 152 4.50 21.45 -1.13
N ILE A 153 4.58 22.26 -0.08
CA ILE A 153 3.58 23.29 0.27
C ILE A 153 3.77 24.53 -0.62
N GLU A 154 2.67 25.06 -1.17
CA GLU A 154 2.69 26.22 -2.09
C GLU A 154 2.17 27.50 -1.44
N GLY A 155 1.35 27.41 -0.38
CA GLY A 155 0.77 28.58 0.28
C GLY A 155 -0.21 28.23 1.39
N TRP A 156 -0.98 29.23 1.85
CA TRP A 156 -1.95 29.08 2.94
C TRP A 156 -3.25 29.87 2.66
N PRO A 157 -4.41 29.43 3.19
CA PRO A 157 -4.64 28.19 3.93
C PRO A 157 -4.65 26.95 3.01
N LEU A 158 -4.42 25.75 3.55
CA LEU A 158 -4.57 24.52 2.77
C LEU A 158 -6.04 24.14 2.62
N SER A 159 -6.39 23.52 1.49
CA SER A 159 -7.72 22.94 1.26
C SER A 159 -7.63 21.46 0.84
N ALA A 160 -7.38 20.59 1.82
CA ALA A 160 -7.12 19.17 1.56
C ALA A 160 -8.36 18.36 1.10
N TYR A 161 -9.56 18.85 1.43
CA TYR A 161 -10.83 18.17 1.14
C TYR A 161 -11.81 19.03 0.32
N ASP A 162 -11.78 20.36 0.45
CA ASP A 162 -12.73 21.24 -0.26
C ASP A 162 -12.23 21.60 -1.67
N GLY A 163 -12.83 20.93 -2.65
CA GLY A 163 -12.62 21.11 -4.09
C GLY A 163 -12.72 22.54 -4.60
N SER A 164 -13.49 23.40 -3.93
CA SER A 164 -13.78 24.77 -4.38
C SER A 164 -12.63 25.76 -4.16
N GLN A 165 -11.67 25.39 -3.32
CA GLN A 165 -10.49 26.20 -3.00
C GLN A 165 -9.21 25.52 -3.52
N PRO A 166 -8.15 26.30 -3.82
CA PRO A 166 -6.85 25.73 -4.13
C PRO A 166 -6.34 24.90 -2.95
N ALA A 167 -5.73 23.75 -3.25
CA ALA A 167 -5.18 22.88 -2.22
C ALA A 167 -3.99 23.54 -1.49
N ASN A 168 -3.21 24.36 -2.22
CA ASN A 168 -1.97 25.02 -1.79
C ASN A 168 -0.85 24.06 -1.36
N TYR A 169 -0.83 22.87 -1.95
CA TYR A 169 0.27 21.91 -1.90
C TYR A 169 0.23 21.04 -3.16
N VAL A 170 1.39 20.52 -3.56
CA VAL A 170 1.50 19.67 -4.76
C VAL A 170 0.95 18.27 -4.47
N GLY A 171 -0.06 17.89 -5.24
CA GLY A 171 -0.58 16.52 -5.29
C GLY A 171 -0.04 15.74 -6.49
N TRP A 172 0.08 14.42 -6.39
CA TRP A 172 0.37 13.57 -7.56
C TRP A 172 -0.70 13.77 -8.63
N ALA A 173 -0.27 14.08 -9.87
CA ALA A 173 -1.15 14.44 -10.98
C ALA A 173 -2.19 15.55 -10.64
N GLY A 174 -1.84 16.46 -9.72
CA GLY A 174 -2.76 17.51 -9.24
C GLY A 174 -3.87 17.02 -8.31
N ASN A 175 -3.84 15.75 -7.88
CA ASN A 175 -4.83 15.19 -6.97
C ASN A 175 -4.48 15.50 -5.51
N ARG A 176 -5.28 16.34 -4.86
CA ARG A 176 -5.14 16.71 -3.45
C ARG A 176 -5.20 15.51 -2.48
N ALA A 177 -5.71 14.36 -2.91
CA ALA A 177 -5.68 13.14 -2.11
C ALA A 177 -4.29 12.54 -1.88
N LEU A 178 -3.32 12.94 -2.71
CA LEU A 178 -1.99 12.34 -2.85
C LEU A 178 -0.89 13.39 -2.64
N PRO A 179 -0.70 13.92 -1.42
CA PRO A 179 0.34 14.90 -1.14
C PRO A 179 1.72 14.32 -1.49
N GLN A 180 2.48 15.04 -2.33
CA GLN A 180 3.80 14.61 -2.73
C GLN A 180 4.84 14.93 -1.66
N PHE A 181 5.68 13.94 -1.37
CA PHE A 181 6.86 14.14 -0.55
C PHE A 181 7.83 15.13 -1.20
N ASN A 182 8.57 15.83 -0.38
CA ASN A 182 9.75 16.60 -0.78
C ASN A 182 11.00 15.70 -0.67
N HIS A 183 11.31 14.97 -1.73
CA HIS A 183 12.44 14.02 -1.74
C HIS A 183 13.82 14.68 -1.61
N ASP A 184 13.92 15.99 -1.82
CA ASP A 184 15.17 16.75 -1.61
C ASP A 184 15.46 16.94 -0.11
N HIS A 185 14.45 16.78 0.76
CA HIS A 185 14.63 16.84 2.21
C HIS A 185 15.32 15.56 2.72
N PRO A 186 16.46 15.66 3.44
CA PRO A 186 17.24 14.50 3.87
C PRO A 186 16.44 13.56 4.77
N ASP A 187 15.62 14.08 5.70
CA ASP A 187 14.82 13.23 6.60
C ASP A 187 13.72 12.46 5.85
N VAL A 188 13.17 13.02 4.77
CA VAL A 188 12.20 12.31 3.92
C VAL A 188 12.89 11.17 3.20
N ARG A 189 14.10 11.42 2.67
CA ARG A 189 14.93 10.38 2.05
C ARG A 189 15.25 9.28 3.05
N GLU A 190 15.70 9.63 4.25
CA GLU A 190 16.06 8.65 5.29
C GLU A 190 14.85 7.81 5.70
N TYR A 191 13.72 8.46 5.98
CA TYR A 191 12.47 7.78 6.32
C TYR A 191 12.04 6.77 5.25
N ILE A 192 12.15 7.11 3.96
CA ILE A 192 11.84 6.18 2.86
C ILE A 192 12.82 5.00 2.82
N MET A 193 14.12 5.24 3.06
CA MET A 193 15.11 4.17 3.09
C MET A 193 14.88 3.24 4.28
N GLU A 194 14.56 3.77 5.46
CA GLU A 194 14.20 2.98 6.65
C GLU A 194 12.95 2.10 6.41
N ILE A 195 11.95 2.60 5.66
CA ILE A 195 10.80 1.78 5.24
C ILE A 195 11.27 0.61 4.36
N ALA A 196 12.16 0.87 3.41
CA ALA A 196 12.64 -0.16 2.48
C ALA A 196 13.51 -1.21 3.17
N GLU A 197 14.26 -0.83 4.22
CA GLU A 197 15.07 -1.76 5.02
C GLU A 197 14.25 -2.57 6.02
N TYR A 198 13.13 -2.03 6.49
CA TYR A 198 12.26 -2.70 7.45
C TYR A 198 11.56 -3.95 6.86
N TRP A 199 11.15 -3.89 5.60
CA TRP A 199 10.37 -4.94 4.92
C TRP A 199 11.26 -5.92 4.14
#